data_AF-A0A1E8B9R6-F1
#
_entry.id   AF-A0A1E8B9R6-F1
#
_cell.length_a   1.000
_cell.length_b   1.000
_cell.length_c   1.000
_cell.angle_alpha   90.00
_cell.angle_beta   90.00
_cell.angle_gamma   90.00
#
_symmetry.space_group_name_H-M   'P 1'
#
loop_
_entity.id
_entity.type
_entity.pdbx_description
1 polymer ?
#
loop_
_entity_poly.entity_id
_entity_poly.type
_entity_poly.pdbx_seq_one_letter_code
_entity_poly.pdbx_strand_id
1 'polypeptide(L)'
;MKKILRITIIFTLIIIGVSFIILKSMIPLSVGAIAYSGDRKVVVVEVGNKMKFGDIQVESILINNDDEPKTTKIQVSNLGKGFTVGDDKENEIIFRDLHAFHLPYNTDPQKRLDRVNEGTATKKEKIYAVTVWDNKEIDKVIVKYRYFCMEYEEEITIN
;
A
#
# COMPACT_ATOMS: atom_id res chain seq x y z
N MET A 1 -9.10 -25.31 39.63
CA MET A 1 -9.54 -24.06 38.98
C MET A 1 -8.45 -22.98 38.92
N LYS A 2 -7.86 -22.52 40.03
CA LYS A 2 -6.79 -21.48 40.01
C LYS A 2 -5.54 -21.83 39.18
N LYS A 3 -5.11 -23.11 39.16
CA LYS A 3 -3.98 -23.58 38.34
C LYS A 3 -4.29 -23.54 36.84
N ILE A 4 -5.48 -23.98 36.43
CA ILE A 4 -5.93 -23.94 35.04
C ILE A 4 -6.02 -22.49 34.56
N LEU A 5 -6.60 -21.59 35.37
CA LEU A 5 -6.67 -20.16 35.06
C LEU A 5 -5.28 -19.54 34.84
N ARG A 6 -4.28 -19.86 35.69
CA ARG A 6 -2.90 -19.39 35.52
C ARG A 6 -2.28 -19.91 34.22
N ILE A 7 -2.48 -21.18 33.89
CA ILE A 7 -1.97 -21.77 32.64
C ILE A 7 -2.62 -21.10 31.43
N THR A 8 -3.94 -20.89 31.46
CA THR A 8 -4.66 -20.20 30.38
C THR A 8 -4.13 -18.77 30.19
N ILE A 9 -3.93 -18.00 31.26
CA ILE A 9 -3.37 -16.64 31.17
C ILE A 9 -1.97 -16.65 30.56
N ILE A 10 -1.08 -17.54 31.02
CA ILE A 10 0.28 -17.65 30.49
C ILE A 10 0.24 -18.03 29.00
N PHE A 11 -0.60 -18.98 28.62
CA PHE A 11 -0.73 -19.42 27.23
C PHE A 11 -1.26 -18.31 26.32
N THR A 12 -2.26 -17.55 26.78
CA THR A 12 -2.77 -16.37 26.07
C THR A 12 -1.68 -15.32 25.87
N LEU A 13 -0.88 -15.02 26.90
CA LEU A 13 0.23 -14.08 26.79
C LEU A 13 1.30 -14.56 25.78
N ILE A 14 1.59 -15.86 25.75
CA ILE A 14 2.52 -16.44 24.77
C ILE A 14 1.96 -16.29 23.34
N ILE A 15 0.68 -16.60 23.12
CA ILE A 15 0.04 -16.44 21.80
C ILE A 15 0.10 -14.97 21.35
N ILE A 16 -0.21 -14.03 22.24
CA ILE A 16 -0.16 -12.60 21.93
C ILE A 16 1.28 -12.20 21.56
N GLY A 17 2.27 -12.61 22.36
CA GLY A 17 3.67 -12.31 22.10
C GLY A 17 4.18 -12.87 20.78
N VAL A 18 3.89 -14.14 20.48
CA VAL A 18 4.28 -14.78 19.22
C VAL A 18 3.58 -14.10 18.03
N SER A 19 2.28 -13.80 18.17
CA SER A 19 1.52 -13.11 17.11
C SER A 19 2.09 -11.72 16.83
N PHE A 20 2.48 -10.97 17.86
CA PHE A 20 3.11 -9.66 17.72
C PHE A 20 4.45 -9.73 16.97
N ILE A 21 5.29 -10.72 17.27
CA ILE A 21 6.56 -10.93 16.57
C ILE A 21 6.33 -11.27 15.09
N ILE A 22 5.37 -12.14 14.79
CA ILE A 22 5.03 -12.52 13.41
C ILE A 22 4.53 -11.29 12.63
N LEU A 23 3.59 -10.52 13.19
CA LEU A 23 3.03 -9.35 12.53
C LEU A 23 4.08 -8.27 12.28
N LYS A 24 5.00 -8.05 13.23
CA LYS A 24 6.10 -7.08 13.07
C LYS A 24 7.09 -7.49 11.96
N SER A 25 7.26 -8.80 11.74
CA SER A 25 8.19 -9.32 10.73
C SER A 25 7.59 -9.36 9.31
N MET A 26 6.28 -9.11 9.18
CA MET A 26 5.61 -9.08 7.89
C MET A 26 5.34 -7.63 7.48
N ILE A 27 6.05 -7.14 6.46
CA ILE A 27 5.74 -5.87 5.80
C ILE A 27 4.40 -6.07 5.04
N PRO A 28 3.27 -5.46 5.44
CA PRO A 28 1.96 -5.74 4.83
C PRO A 28 1.82 -5.17 3.41
N LEU A 29 2.47 -4.04 3.14
CA LEU A 29 2.44 -3.37 1.86
C LEU A 29 3.23 -4.18 0.82
N SER A 30 2.77 -4.09 -0.43
CA SER A 30 3.40 -4.66 -1.61
C SER A 30 3.43 -3.59 -2.68
N VAL A 31 4.56 -3.48 -3.38
CA VAL A 31 4.79 -2.48 -4.43
C VAL A 31 4.80 -3.18 -5.79
N GLY A 32 4.08 -2.59 -6.73
CA GLY A 32 3.96 -3.07 -8.11
C GLY A 32 4.76 -2.22 -9.09
N ALA A 33 4.15 -1.91 -10.23
CA ALA A 33 4.77 -1.06 -11.23
C ALA A 33 4.93 0.40 -10.75
N ILE A 34 5.98 1.05 -11.23
CA ILE A 34 6.26 2.47 -11.00
C ILE A 34 6.21 3.17 -12.35
N ALA A 35 5.50 4.29 -12.43
CA ALA A 35 5.47 5.16 -13.60
C ALA A 35 5.72 6.60 -13.17
N TYR A 36 6.33 7.40 -14.05
CA TYR A 36 6.67 8.79 -13.73
C TYR A 36 6.59 9.70 -14.96
N SER A 37 6.43 11.00 -14.73
CA SER A 37 6.52 12.01 -15.78
C SER A 37 7.95 12.14 -16.28
N GLY A 38 8.15 12.63 -17.50
CA GLY A 38 9.52 12.78 -18.06
C GLY A 38 10.46 13.65 -17.22
N ASP A 39 9.92 14.57 -16.41
CA ASP A 39 10.67 15.40 -15.46
C ASP A 39 10.65 14.87 -14.01
N ARG A 40 10.07 13.68 -13.79
CA ARG A 40 9.96 12.98 -12.49
C ARG A 40 9.32 13.81 -11.36
N LYS A 41 8.54 14.83 -11.72
CA LYS A 41 7.73 15.63 -10.79
C LYS A 41 6.40 14.99 -10.43
N VAL A 42 5.96 14.04 -11.26
CA VAL A 42 4.78 13.20 -11.00
C VAL A 42 5.22 11.75 -10.97
N VAL A 43 4.90 11.06 -9.89
CA VAL A 43 5.21 9.65 -9.71
C VAL A 43 3.93 8.91 -9.36
N VAL A 44 3.73 7.77 -9.99
CA VAL A 44 2.65 6.82 -9.72
C VAL A 44 3.31 5.52 -9.28
N VAL A 45 3.05 5.13 -8.03
CA VAL A 45 3.53 3.87 -7.46
C VAL A 45 2.34 2.96 -7.25
N GLU A 46 2.28 1.84 -7.97
CA GLU A 46 1.29 0.81 -7.67
C GLU A 46 1.54 0.22 -6.29
N VAL A 47 0.49 0.18 -5.48
CA VAL A 47 0.53 -0.37 -4.13
C VAL A 47 -0.60 -1.35 -3.91
N GLY A 48 -0.36 -2.34 -3.06
CA GLY A 48 -1.38 -3.27 -2.63
C GLY A 48 -1.06 -3.89 -1.28
N ASN A 49 -2.03 -4.61 -0.74
CA ASN A 49 -1.93 -5.27 0.55
C ASN A 49 -1.84 -6.79 0.33
N LYS A 50 -0.69 -7.38 0.65
CA LYS A 50 -0.47 -8.82 0.45
C LYS A 50 -1.06 -9.70 1.54
N MET A 51 -1.57 -9.09 2.62
CA MET A 51 -2.24 -9.79 3.70
C MET A 51 -3.59 -10.34 3.25
N LYS A 52 -4.01 -11.45 3.86
CA LYS A 52 -5.31 -12.09 3.56
C LYS A 52 -6.47 -11.50 4.34
N PHE A 53 -6.21 -10.58 5.26
CA PHE A 53 -7.20 -9.91 6.10
C PHE A 53 -6.63 -8.60 6.65
N GLY A 54 -7.52 -7.67 7.02
CA GLY A 54 -7.18 -6.37 7.60
C GLY A 54 -6.71 -5.36 6.55
N ASP A 55 -7.31 -4.18 6.53
CA ASP A 55 -6.92 -3.15 5.59
C ASP A 55 -5.71 -2.37 6.10
N ILE A 56 -4.94 -1.80 5.16
CA ILE A 56 -3.85 -0.88 5.48
C ILE A 56 -4.40 0.54 5.47
N GLN A 57 -4.09 1.32 6.49
CA GLN A 57 -4.34 2.76 6.49
C GLN A 57 -3.06 3.47 6.12
N VAL A 58 -3.04 4.17 4.98
CA VAL A 58 -1.90 5.00 4.59
C VAL A 58 -1.97 6.30 5.40
N GLU A 59 -0.92 6.59 6.15
CA GLU A 59 -0.90 7.73 7.08
C GLU A 59 -0.28 8.96 6.44
N SER A 60 0.86 8.80 5.80
CA SER A 60 1.55 9.89 5.10
C SER A 60 2.44 9.33 3.99
N ILE A 61 2.76 10.21 3.05
CA ILE A 61 3.73 9.96 1.99
C ILE A 61 4.79 11.04 2.10
N LEU A 62 6.05 10.63 2.10
CA LEU A 62 7.20 11.53 2.04
C LEU A 62 7.97 11.26 0.76
N ILE A 63 8.79 12.23 0.34
CA ILE A 63 9.64 12.13 -0.84
C ILE A 63 11.09 12.48 -0.51
N ASN A 64 12.02 11.85 -1.22
CA ASN A 64 13.46 12.14 -1.13
C ASN A 64 13.97 12.12 0.33
N ASN A 65 14.40 13.25 0.86
CA ASN A 65 14.95 13.39 2.22
C ASN A 65 13.85 13.65 3.26
N ASP A 66 12.80 12.83 3.27
CA ASP A 66 11.64 12.95 4.16
C ASP A 66 10.82 14.25 3.98
N ASP A 67 10.88 14.87 2.79
CA ASP A 67 10.11 16.07 2.46
C ASP A 67 8.63 15.71 2.23
N GLU A 68 7.71 16.56 2.67
CA GLU A 68 6.28 16.43 2.31
C GLU A 68 6.07 16.88 0.86
N PRO A 69 5.48 16.03 0.00
CA PRO A 69 5.16 16.40 -1.38
C PRO A 69 4.03 17.42 -1.42
N LYS A 70 4.00 18.24 -2.47
CA LYS A 70 2.93 19.23 -2.67
C LYS A 70 1.53 18.62 -2.73
N THR A 71 1.38 17.45 -3.34
CA THR A 71 0.08 16.76 -3.42
C THR A 71 0.28 15.26 -3.49
N THR A 72 -0.54 14.53 -2.74
CA THR A 72 -0.61 13.06 -2.78
C THR A 72 -2.06 12.61 -2.86
N LYS A 73 -2.34 11.63 -3.73
CA LYS A 73 -3.67 11.02 -3.83
C LYS A 73 -3.55 9.52 -4.06
N ILE A 74 -4.56 8.78 -3.66
CA ILE A 74 -4.73 7.38 -4.05
C ILE A 74 -5.53 7.33 -5.35
N GLN A 75 -4.96 6.76 -6.40
CA GLN A 75 -5.68 6.37 -7.61
C GLN A 75 -6.32 5.00 -7.41
N VAL A 76 -7.64 4.95 -7.57
CA VAL A 76 -8.41 3.71 -7.67
C VAL A 76 -8.82 3.51 -9.12
N SER A 77 -8.34 2.43 -9.74
CA SER A 77 -8.62 2.08 -11.13
C SER A 77 -8.93 0.59 -11.27
N ASN A 78 -8.90 0.07 -12.50
CA ASN A 78 -8.99 -1.36 -12.81
C ASN A 78 -8.00 -1.77 -13.89
N LEU A 79 -7.79 -3.08 -14.02
CA LEU A 79 -6.85 -3.66 -14.99
C LEU A 79 -7.14 -3.27 -16.44
N GLY A 80 -8.39 -3.03 -16.80
CA GLY A 80 -8.76 -2.62 -18.15
C GLY A 80 -8.28 -1.21 -18.51
N LYS A 81 -8.02 -0.35 -17.52
CA LYS A 81 -7.69 1.07 -17.70
C LYS A 81 -6.26 1.41 -17.30
N GLY A 82 -5.70 0.71 -16.32
CA GLY A 82 -4.38 1.03 -15.76
C GLY A 82 -4.41 2.32 -14.94
N PHE A 83 -3.23 2.93 -14.78
CA PHE A 83 -3.04 4.17 -14.04
C PHE A 83 -2.69 5.32 -14.99
N THR A 84 -2.82 6.56 -14.52
CA THR A 84 -2.45 7.75 -15.30
C THR A 84 -1.37 8.56 -14.59
N VAL A 85 -0.40 9.06 -15.35
CA VAL A 85 0.61 10.00 -14.90
C VAL A 85 0.13 11.41 -15.25
N GLY A 86 -0.72 11.98 -14.40
CA GLY A 86 -1.34 13.30 -14.63
C GLY A 86 -2.70 13.47 -13.97
N ASP A 87 -3.31 14.65 -14.15
CA ASP A 87 -4.69 14.93 -13.76
C ASP A 87 -5.60 14.65 -14.96
N ASP A 88 -5.88 13.38 -15.20
CA ASP A 88 -6.77 12.98 -16.29
C ASP A 88 -8.21 12.90 -15.78
N LYS A 89 -9.01 13.92 -16.16
CA LYS A 89 -10.42 14.04 -15.77
C LYS A 89 -11.36 13.25 -16.67
N GLU A 90 -10.90 12.75 -17.81
CA GLU A 90 -11.74 12.01 -18.76
C GLU A 90 -11.80 10.51 -18.43
N ASN A 91 -10.76 9.98 -17.82
CA ASN A 91 -10.73 8.61 -17.37
C ASN A 91 -11.47 8.47 -16.04
N GLU A 92 -12.36 7.47 -15.89
CA GLU A 92 -13.08 7.17 -14.63
C GLU A 92 -12.14 6.67 -13.49
N ILE A 93 -10.90 7.15 -13.45
CA ILE A 93 -9.95 6.94 -12.37
C ILE A 93 -10.43 7.79 -11.19
N ILE A 94 -10.65 7.13 -10.06
CA ILE A 94 -11.15 7.81 -8.87
C ILE A 94 -9.95 8.17 -8.01
N PHE A 95 -9.74 9.47 -7.82
CA PHE A 95 -8.78 9.97 -6.85
C PHE A 95 -9.42 10.05 -5.47
N ARG A 96 -8.74 9.51 -4.47
CA ARG A 96 -9.14 9.53 -3.06
C ARG A 96 -8.07 10.22 -2.22
N ASP A 97 -8.51 10.92 -1.19
CA ASP A 97 -7.63 11.43 -0.14
C ASP A 97 -6.97 10.30 0.62
N LEU A 98 -5.70 10.50 0.97
CA LEU A 98 -4.86 9.50 1.61
C LEU A 98 -5.44 9.05 2.96
N HIS A 99 -5.79 10.01 3.82
CA HIS A 99 -6.24 9.75 5.19
C HIS A 99 -7.63 9.10 5.29
N ALA A 100 -8.47 9.27 4.27
CA ALA A 100 -9.82 8.70 4.24
C ALA A 100 -9.87 7.32 3.58
N PHE A 101 -8.74 6.87 3.00
CA PHE A 101 -8.68 5.65 2.23
C PHE A 101 -8.01 4.51 3.01
N HIS A 102 -8.69 3.36 3.00
CA HIS A 102 -8.14 2.10 3.49
C HIS A 102 -7.84 1.20 2.30
N LEU A 103 -6.58 0.79 2.17
CA LEU A 103 -6.12 -0.12 1.12
C LEU A 103 -6.60 -1.54 1.44
N PRO A 104 -7.53 -2.10 0.63
CA PRO A 104 -8.16 -3.36 0.96
C PRO A 104 -7.16 -4.50 1.00
N TYR A 105 -7.34 -5.45 1.91
CA TYR A 105 -6.55 -6.69 1.92
C TYR A 105 -6.70 -7.50 0.62
N ASN A 106 -5.76 -8.41 0.39
CA ASN A 106 -5.72 -9.30 -0.76
C ASN A 106 -5.67 -8.56 -2.12
N THR A 107 -4.95 -7.44 -2.16
CA THR A 107 -4.77 -6.58 -3.36
C THR A 107 -3.32 -6.59 -3.85
N ASP A 108 -2.57 -7.65 -3.55
CA ASP A 108 -1.16 -7.81 -3.91
C ASP A 108 -0.91 -7.67 -5.43
N PRO A 109 -0.13 -6.66 -5.88
CA PRO A 109 0.17 -6.45 -7.29
C PRO A 109 0.90 -7.63 -7.93
N GLN A 110 1.76 -8.33 -7.17
CA GLN A 110 2.53 -9.47 -7.69
C GLN A 110 1.63 -10.68 -7.97
N LYS A 111 0.80 -11.09 -7.00
CA LYS A 111 -0.19 -12.16 -7.22
C LYS A 111 -1.17 -11.81 -8.32
N ARG A 112 -1.48 -10.52 -8.48
CA ARG A 112 -2.34 -10.04 -9.57
C ARG A 112 -1.63 -10.18 -10.92
N LEU A 113 -0.34 -9.85 -11.00
CA LEU A 113 0.48 -10.05 -12.19
C LEU A 113 0.57 -11.53 -12.58
N ASP A 114 0.72 -12.44 -11.61
CA ASP A 114 0.70 -13.89 -11.86
C ASP A 114 -0.62 -14.31 -12.54
N ARG A 115 -1.76 -13.86 -12.02
CA ARG A 115 -3.08 -14.12 -12.63
C ARG A 115 -3.22 -13.52 -14.03
N VAL A 116 -2.60 -12.37 -14.29
CA VAL A 116 -2.59 -11.75 -15.63
C VAL A 116 -1.80 -12.64 -16.59
N ASN A 117 -0.62 -13.12 -16.18
CA ASN A 117 0.23 -14.02 -16.98
C ASN A 117 -0.43 -15.38 -17.24
N GLU A 118 -1.21 -15.89 -16.28
CA GLU A 118 -2.01 -17.11 -16.41
C GLU A 118 -3.31 -16.92 -17.21
N GLY A 119 -3.68 -15.68 -17.53
CA GLY A 119 -4.94 -15.38 -18.24
C GLY A 119 -6.20 -15.52 -17.38
N THR A 120 -6.07 -15.60 -16.05
CA THR A 120 -7.18 -15.76 -15.09
C THR A 120 -7.64 -14.43 -14.48
N ALA A 121 -6.92 -13.33 -14.72
CA ALA A 121 -7.25 -12.01 -14.20
C ALA A 121 -8.52 -11.41 -14.83
N THR A 122 -9.29 -10.67 -14.03
CA THR A 122 -10.52 -10.02 -14.49
C THR A 122 -10.29 -8.52 -14.72
N LYS A 123 -10.65 -8.00 -15.90
CA LYS A 123 -10.47 -6.56 -16.24
C LYS A 123 -11.12 -5.57 -15.26
N LYS A 124 -12.15 -6.00 -14.51
CA LYS A 124 -12.88 -5.20 -13.51
C LYS A 124 -12.24 -5.22 -12.11
N GLU A 125 -11.21 -6.03 -11.91
CA GLU A 125 -10.48 -6.08 -10.64
C GLU A 125 -9.87 -4.72 -10.34
N LYS A 126 -10.10 -4.22 -9.11
CA LYS A 126 -9.62 -2.92 -8.68
C LYS A 126 -8.11 -2.96 -8.44
N ILE A 127 -7.44 -1.91 -8.89
CA ILE A 127 -6.02 -1.67 -8.67
C ILE A 127 -5.82 -0.31 -8.02
N TYR A 128 -4.74 -0.18 -7.25
CA TYR A 128 -4.50 0.97 -6.41
C TYR A 128 -3.08 1.50 -6.64
N ALA A 129 -2.94 2.81 -6.72
CA ALA A 129 -1.64 3.44 -6.77
C ALA A 129 -1.61 4.69 -5.90
N VAL A 130 -0.45 5.00 -5.35
CA VAL A 130 -0.16 6.30 -4.77
C VAL A 130 0.36 7.19 -5.88
N THR A 131 -0.28 8.33 -6.11
CA THR A 131 0.23 9.36 -7.01
C THR A 131 0.73 10.53 -6.20
N VAL A 132 1.97 10.92 -6.50
CA VAL A 132 2.71 11.97 -5.82
C VAL A 132 3.06 13.04 -6.85
N TRP A 133 2.73 14.29 -6.53
CA TRP A 133 3.11 15.45 -7.32
C TRP A 133 3.96 16.36 -6.46
N ASP A 134 5.08 16.80 -7.00
CA ASP A 134 5.90 17.84 -6.40
C ASP A 134 6.47 18.81 -7.44
N ASN A 135 7.00 19.95 -6.97
CA ASN A 135 7.69 20.87 -7.86
C ASN A 135 9.13 20.43 -8.16
N LYS A 136 9.73 19.61 -7.28
CA LYS A 136 11.07 19.03 -7.46
C LYS A 136 10.97 17.64 -8.05
N GLU A 137 12.11 17.17 -8.57
CA GLU A 137 12.29 15.79 -9.00
C GLU A 137 12.13 14.84 -7.81
N ILE A 138 11.41 13.74 -8.02
CA ILE A 138 11.16 12.70 -7.02
C ILE A 138 12.01 11.49 -7.41
N ASP A 139 13.01 11.17 -6.58
CA ASP A 139 13.87 9.99 -6.71
C ASP A 139 13.46 8.88 -5.73
N LYS A 140 12.81 9.26 -4.62
CA LYS A 140 12.37 8.34 -3.57
C LYS A 140 10.98 8.69 -3.08
N VAL A 141 10.14 7.68 -2.87
CA VAL A 141 8.83 7.78 -2.22
C VAL A 141 8.85 6.90 -0.97
N ILE A 142 8.45 7.46 0.16
CA ILE A 142 8.38 6.77 1.44
C ILE A 142 6.91 6.70 1.84
N VAL A 143 6.40 5.49 2.02
CA VAL A 143 5.01 5.25 2.41
C VAL A 143 4.98 4.91 3.89
N LYS A 144 4.40 5.80 4.70
CA LYS A 144 4.11 5.54 6.12
C LYS A 144 2.69 5.07 6.26
N TYR A 145 2.50 3.93 6.92
CA TYR A 145 1.19 3.30 7.00
C TYR A 145 1.02 2.47 8.27
N ARG A 146 -0.24 2.19 8.59
CA ARG A 146 -0.65 1.42 9.76
C ARG A 146 -1.39 0.14 9.36
N TYR A 147 -1.07 -0.93 10.07
CA TYR A 147 -1.75 -2.21 9.96
C TYR A 147 -1.86 -2.84 11.35
N PHE A 148 -3.07 -3.18 11.80
CA PHE A 148 -3.35 -3.66 13.17
C PHE A 148 -2.65 -2.84 14.27
N CYS A 149 -2.78 -1.51 14.21
CA CYS A 149 -2.18 -0.58 15.17
C CYS A 149 -0.65 -0.56 15.22
N MET A 150 0.04 -1.25 14.29
CA MET A 150 1.48 -1.14 14.11
C MET A 150 1.77 -0.21 12.95
N GLU A 151 2.77 0.64 13.16
CA GLU A 151 3.27 1.59 12.17
C GLU A 151 4.42 0.95 11.39
N TYR A 152 4.43 1.20 10.10
CA TYR A 152 5.39 0.68 9.14
C TYR A 152 5.80 1.79 8.18
N GLU A 153 6.99 1.61 7.61
CA GLU A 153 7.56 2.49 6.62
C GLU A 153 8.13 1.64 5.49
N GLU A 154 7.77 1.98 4.25
CA GLU A 154 8.30 1.35 3.04
C GLU A 154 8.95 2.41 2.16
N GLU A 155 10.25 2.25 1.89
CA GLU A 155 11.01 3.13 1.01
C GLU A 155 11.06 2.58 -0.42
N ILE A 156 10.73 3.43 -1.39
CA ILE A 156 10.58 3.06 -2.80
C ILE A 156 11.47 3.98 -3.62
N THR A 157 12.53 3.42 -4.21
CA THR A 157 13.46 4.17 -5.07
C THR A 157 13.00 4.12 -6.52
N ILE A 158 13.07 5.27 -7.19
CA ILE A 158 12.70 5.44 -8.59
C ILE A 158 13.98 5.45 -9.41
N ASN A 159 14.19 4.37 -10.18
CA ASN A 159 15.33 4.21 -11.08
C ASN A 159 14.96 4.51 -12.54
#